data_AF-A0A7S2WV57-F1
#
_entry.id   AF-A0A7S2WV57-F1
#
_cell.length_a   1.000
_cell.length_b   1.000
_cell.length_c   1.000
_cell.angle_alpha   90.00
_cell.angle_beta   90.00
_cell.angle_gamma   90.00
#
_symmetry.space_group_name_H-M   'P 1'
#
loop_
_entity.id
_entity.type
_entity.pdbx_description
1 polymer ?
#
loop_
_entity_poly.entity_id
_entity_poly.type
_entity_poly.pdbx_seq_one_letter_code
_entity_poly.pdbx_strand_id
1 'polypeptide(L)'
;SEELGLATMVVPLVLAVECSAALAAVLAAIVGVAIARTQVVPWDSREGCGRHHQREKAVVYAGSFDPFHAGHLEVLRAVARWHPGAALLVVVGFNASKKYAVSPEERCKIIRSACAADPELSRCAIEAHAVTGFVWRFAAQKGAGLMYRGIRTWAKDGGAERFLLTLNTLGPLLLGLRLPIPTVLVTAPPQTTHISSTLIRDRASKGLTLGGLVPPGTEPQCQRLYARG
;
A
#
# COMPACT_ATOMS: atom_id res chain seq x y z
N SER A 1 -14.05 2.34 -60.40
CA SER A 1 -13.93 3.36 -59.33
C SER A 1 -14.43 2.86 -57.98
N GLU A 2 -15.12 1.72 -57.87
CA GLU A 2 -15.58 1.16 -56.58
C GLU A 2 -14.52 0.32 -55.83
N GLU A 3 -13.65 -0.42 -56.52
CA GLU A 3 -12.61 -1.25 -55.85
C GLU A 3 -11.55 -0.42 -55.09
N LEU A 4 -11.21 0.78 -55.59
CA LEU A 4 -10.32 1.70 -54.87
C LEU A 4 -10.96 2.25 -53.59
N GLY A 5 -12.30 2.32 -53.52
CA GLY A 5 -13.06 2.82 -52.37
C GLY A 5 -13.17 1.80 -51.23
N LEU A 6 -13.31 0.50 -51.55
CA LEU A 6 -13.27 -0.56 -50.55
C LEU A 6 -11.87 -0.72 -49.95
N ALA A 7 -10.81 -0.69 -50.77
CA ALA A 7 -9.44 -0.82 -50.26
C ALA A 7 -9.05 0.33 -49.31
N THR A 8 -9.52 1.56 -49.57
CA THR A 8 -9.27 2.72 -48.70
C THR A 8 -10.03 2.68 -47.37
N MET A 9 -11.12 1.92 -47.27
CA MET A 9 -11.87 1.74 -46.02
C MET A 9 -11.50 0.46 -45.25
N VAL A 10 -11.16 -0.61 -45.94
CA VAL A 10 -10.87 -1.92 -45.33
C VAL A 10 -9.47 -1.96 -44.72
N VAL A 11 -8.47 -1.38 -45.38
CA VAL A 11 -7.08 -1.38 -44.88
C VAL A 11 -6.93 -0.64 -43.56
N PRO A 12 -7.48 0.58 -43.36
CA PRO A 12 -7.43 1.26 -42.06
C PRO A 12 -8.18 0.49 -40.96
N LEU A 13 -9.27 -0.20 -41.30
CA LEU A 13 -10.05 -0.98 -40.34
C LEU A 13 -9.31 -2.24 -39.88
N VAL A 14 -8.68 -2.97 -40.80
CA VAL A 14 -7.85 -4.14 -40.47
C VAL A 14 -6.62 -3.71 -39.65
N LEU A 15 -5.95 -2.63 -40.05
CA LEU A 15 -4.83 -2.06 -39.29
C LEU A 15 -5.28 -1.62 -37.88
N ALA A 16 -6.46 -1.02 -37.73
CA ALA A 16 -7.01 -0.65 -36.43
C ALA A 16 -7.33 -1.88 -35.56
N VAL A 17 -7.86 -2.95 -36.13
CA VAL A 17 -8.15 -4.21 -35.42
C VAL A 17 -6.86 -4.92 -35.00
N GLU A 18 -5.86 -5.01 -35.88
CA GLU A 18 -4.56 -5.61 -35.56
C GLU A 18 -3.79 -4.78 -34.52
N CYS A 19 -3.82 -3.46 -34.64
CA CYS A 19 -3.21 -2.55 -33.67
C CYS A 19 -3.90 -2.67 -32.29
N SER A 20 -5.22 -2.86 -32.27
CA SER A 20 -6.00 -3.13 -31.06
C SER A 20 -5.63 -4.49 -30.43
N ALA A 21 -5.48 -5.55 -31.24
CA ALA A 21 -5.07 -6.87 -30.76
C ALA A 21 -3.64 -6.89 -30.22
N ALA A 22 -2.70 -6.22 -30.91
CA ALA A 22 -1.32 -6.08 -30.46
C ALA A 22 -1.23 -5.26 -29.16
N LEU A 23 -1.98 -4.15 -29.06
CA LEU A 23 -2.07 -3.37 -27.84
C LEU A 23 -2.66 -4.18 -26.68
N ALA A 24 -3.70 -4.98 -26.93
CA ALA A 24 -4.28 -5.86 -25.93
C ALA A 24 -3.29 -6.94 -25.45
N ALA A 25 -2.51 -7.54 -26.36
CA ALA A 25 -1.46 -8.51 -26.01
C ALA A 25 -0.33 -7.88 -25.18
N VAL A 26 0.11 -6.67 -25.53
CA VAL A 26 1.12 -5.92 -24.77
C VAL A 26 0.60 -5.55 -23.38
N LEU A 27 -0.64 -5.05 -23.27
CA LEU A 27 -1.26 -4.75 -21.98
C LEU A 27 -1.41 -6.01 -21.13
N ALA A 28 -1.86 -7.13 -21.71
CA ALA A 28 -1.96 -8.41 -21.02
C ALA A 28 -0.59 -8.90 -20.52
N ALA A 29 0.47 -8.74 -21.32
CA ALA A 29 1.83 -9.08 -20.90
C ALA A 29 2.32 -8.17 -19.76
N ILE A 30 2.09 -6.85 -19.83
CA ILE A 30 2.44 -5.91 -18.77
C ILE A 30 1.72 -6.25 -17.47
N VAL A 31 0.41 -6.51 -17.55
CA VAL A 31 -0.40 -6.92 -16.39
C VAL A 31 0.07 -8.26 -15.85
N GLY A 32 0.35 -9.24 -16.70
CA GLY A 32 0.89 -10.54 -16.32
C GLY A 32 2.22 -10.43 -15.57
N VAL A 33 3.15 -9.60 -16.07
CA VAL A 33 4.45 -9.33 -15.41
C VAL A 33 4.24 -8.59 -14.09
N ALA A 34 3.36 -7.59 -14.03
CA ALA A 34 3.10 -6.83 -12.81
C ALA A 34 2.48 -7.71 -11.71
N ILE A 35 1.54 -8.59 -12.07
CA ILE A 35 0.95 -9.57 -11.15
C ILE A 35 2.01 -10.60 -10.71
N ALA A 36 2.82 -11.12 -11.64
CA ALA A 36 3.89 -12.08 -11.31
C ALA A 36 4.97 -11.48 -10.40
N ARG A 37 5.18 -10.17 -10.46
CA ARG A 37 6.06 -9.41 -9.56
C ARG A 37 5.44 -9.06 -8.22
N THR A 38 4.16 -9.36 -8.00
CA THR A 38 3.57 -9.24 -6.66
C THR A 38 4.18 -10.31 -5.77
N GLN A 39 5.00 -9.86 -4.83
CA GLN A 39 5.69 -10.75 -3.89
C GLN A 39 5.01 -10.70 -2.53
N VAL A 40 4.97 -11.85 -1.86
CA VAL A 40 4.65 -11.94 -0.44
C VAL A 40 5.93 -12.24 0.28
N VAL A 41 6.33 -11.33 1.15
CA VAL A 41 7.62 -11.38 1.83
C VAL A 41 7.38 -11.44 3.35
N PRO A 42 8.00 -12.39 4.06
CA PRO A 42 8.01 -12.38 5.52
C PRO A 42 8.65 -11.11 6.08
N TRP A 43 8.10 -10.54 7.16
CA TRP A 43 8.68 -9.36 7.83
C TRP A 43 10.15 -9.53 8.26
N ASP A 44 10.57 -10.76 8.53
CA ASP A 44 11.93 -11.13 8.96
C ASP A 44 12.85 -11.53 7.80
N SER A 45 12.38 -11.42 6.56
CA SER A 45 13.20 -11.67 5.38
C SER A 45 14.45 -10.78 5.38
N ARG A 46 15.63 -11.40 5.30
CA ARG A 46 16.91 -10.67 5.22
C ARG A 46 17.11 -9.97 3.88
N GLU A 47 16.56 -10.53 2.82
CA GLU A 47 16.68 -9.98 1.46
C GLU A 47 15.52 -9.05 1.09
N GLY A 48 14.45 -9.03 1.87
CA GLY A 48 13.25 -8.25 1.60
C GLY A 48 12.64 -8.62 0.24
N CYS A 49 12.57 -7.64 -0.67
CA CYS A 49 12.09 -7.78 -2.06
C CYS A 49 13.22 -8.13 -3.07
N GLY A 50 14.45 -8.35 -2.61
CA GLY A 50 15.64 -8.61 -3.44
C GLY A 50 16.55 -7.39 -3.64
N ARG A 51 17.82 -7.63 -4.01
CA ARG A 51 18.88 -6.59 -4.07
C ARG A 51 18.57 -5.41 -4.99
N HIS A 52 17.82 -5.63 -6.07
CA HIS A 52 17.51 -4.56 -7.04
C HIS A 52 16.59 -3.49 -6.46
N HIS A 53 15.77 -3.84 -5.47
CA HIS A 53 14.83 -2.90 -4.86
C HIS A 53 15.42 -2.15 -3.66
N GLN A 54 16.60 -2.52 -3.13
CA GLN A 54 17.19 -1.84 -1.96
C GLN A 54 17.71 -0.42 -2.26
N ARG A 55 17.72 0.00 -3.53
CA ARG A 55 18.25 1.30 -3.99
C ARG A 55 17.18 2.35 -4.27
N GLU A 56 15.92 2.08 -3.93
CA GLU A 56 14.86 3.04 -4.13
C GLU A 56 15.09 4.29 -3.28
N LYS A 57 14.96 5.47 -3.88
CA LYS A 57 15.08 6.75 -3.14
C LYS A 57 13.88 6.99 -2.23
N ALA A 58 12.72 6.44 -2.59
CA ALA A 58 11.49 6.52 -1.81
C ALA A 58 10.67 5.25 -1.98
N VAL A 59 10.02 4.82 -0.90
CA VAL A 59 9.05 3.72 -0.89
C VAL A 59 7.80 4.11 -0.12
N VAL A 60 6.66 3.52 -0.49
CA VAL A 60 5.38 3.80 0.16
C VAL A 60 4.96 2.63 1.02
N TYR A 61 4.56 2.86 2.26
CA TYR A 61 3.85 1.90 3.09
C TYR A 61 2.40 2.36 3.28
N ALA A 62 1.45 1.67 2.65
CA ALA A 62 0.07 2.14 2.56
C ALA A 62 -0.90 1.32 3.43
N GLY A 63 -1.78 2.01 4.15
CA GLY A 63 -2.75 1.39 5.03
C GLY A 63 -3.88 2.34 5.40
N SER A 64 -4.98 1.79 5.92
CA SER A 64 -5.98 2.64 6.56
C SER A 64 -5.54 3.10 7.95
N PHE A 65 -4.76 2.29 8.67
CA PHE A 65 -4.18 2.67 9.97
C PHE A 65 -5.18 3.32 10.96
N ASP A 66 -6.30 2.65 11.22
CA ASP A 66 -7.40 3.19 12.04
C ASP A 66 -7.68 2.41 13.35
N PRO A 67 -6.75 2.37 14.33
CA PRO A 67 -5.47 3.09 14.36
C PRO A 67 -4.28 2.30 13.79
N PHE A 68 -3.15 3.02 13.63
CA PHE A 68 -1.82 2.42 13.53
C PHE A 68 -1.51 1.66 14.84
N HIS A 69 -0.95 0.46 14.72
CA HIS A 69 -0.86 -0.49 15.84
C HIS A 69 0.46 -1.27 15.81
N ALA A 70 0.75 -2.08 16.84
CA ALA A 70 2.04 -2.75 16.98
C ALA A 70 2.41 -3.61 15.74
N GLY A 71 1.47 -4.39 15.20
CA GLY A 71 1.72 -5.13 13.95
C GLY A 71 2.07 -4.26 12.73
N HIS A 72 1.53 -3.03 12.63
CA HIS A 72 1.91 -2.10 11.56
C HIS A 72 3.32 -1.55 11.78
N LEU A 73 3.72 -1.33 13.04
CA LEU A 73 5.06 -0.87 13.41
C LEU A 73 6.11 -1.91 13.01
N GLU A 74 5.86 -3.20 13.25
CA GLU A 74 6.81 -4.26 12.87
C GLU A 74 7.02 -4.34 11.36
N VAL A 75 5.95 -4.18 10.57
CA VAL A 75 6.06 -4.10 9.10
C VAL A 75 6.84 -2.86 8.69
N LEU A 76 6.59 -1.71 9.31
CA LEU A 76 7.32 -0.47 9.00
C LEU A 76 8.82 -0.59 9.33
N ARG A 77 9.18 -1.22 10.45
CA ARG A 77 10.58 -1.54 10.79
C ARG A 77 11.23 -2.44 9.75
N ALA A 78 10.53 -3.49 9.31
CA ALA A 78 11.04 -4.37 8.26
C ALA A 78 11.32 -3.59 6.96
N VAL A 79 10.37 -2.76 6.53
CA VAL A 79 10.52 -1.90 5.34
C VAL A 79 11.69 -0.94 5.51
N ALA A 80 11.86 -0.33 6.69
CA ALA A 80 12.97 0.56 6.99
C ALA A 80 14.33 -0.13 6.89
N ARG A 81 14.44 -1.37 7.41
CA ARG A 81 15.65 -2.19 7.30
C ARG A 81 15.98 -2.58 5.87
N TRP A 82 14.98 -2.81 5.03
CA TRP A 82 15.18 -3.18 3.63
C TRP A 82 15.61 -2.01 2.75
N HIS A 83 15.33 -0.77 3.16
CA HIS A 83 15.61 0.45 2.40
C HIS A 83 16.41 1.47 3.22
N PRO A 84 17.65 1.14 3.61
CA PRO A 84 18.47 2.05 4.40
C PRO A 84 18.73 3.34 3.60
N GLY A 85 18.35 4.48 4.18
CA GLY A 85 18.55 5.81 3.58
C GLY A 85 17.46 6.25 2.59
N ALA A 86 16.43 5.43 2.33
CA ALA A 86 15.28 5.83 1.52
C ALA A 86 14.28 6.67 2.35
N ALA A 87 13.52 7.52 1.65
CA ALA A 87 12.34 8.15 2.23
C ALA A 87 11.20 7.13 2.36
N LEU A 88 10.71 6.90 3.58
CA LEU A 88 9.58 6.02 3.87
C LEU A 88 8.30 6.84 3.97
N LEU A 89 7.46 6.73 2.96
CA LEU A 89 6.20 7.47 2.87
C LEU A 89 5.06 6.58 3.40
N VAL A 90 4.67 6.81 4.66
CA VAL A 90 3.56 6.09 5.28
C VAL A 90 2.25 6.77 4.85
N VAL A 91 1.49 6.10 4.00
CA VAL A 91 0.27 6.66 3.40
C VAL A 91 -0.97 6.15 4.12
N VAL A 92 -1.69 7.08 4.76
CA VAL A 92 -3.03 6.85 5.29
C VAL A 92 -4.03 6.98 4.14
N GLY A 93 -4.45 5.83 3.62
CA GLY A 93 -5.45 5.74 2.57
C GLY A 93 -6.87 5.90 3.09
N PHE A 94 -7.71 6.55 2.28
CA PHE A 94 -9.15 6.59 2.48
C PHE A 94 -9.85 5.59 1.56
N ASN A 95 -10.67 4.72 2.15
CA ASN A 95 -11.56 3.81 1.44
C ASN A 95 -12.99 4.20 1.78
N ALA A 96 -13.74 4.66 0.78
CA ALA A 96 -15.12 5.10 0.94
C ALA A 96 -16.07 4.01 1.46
N SER A 97 -15.71 2.72 1.30
CA SER A 97 -16.50 1.62 1.84
C SER A 97 -16.28 1.36 3.33
N LYS A 98 -15.32 2.04 3.97
CA LYS A 98 -15.01 1.88 5.40
C LYS A 98 -15.44 3.11 6.18
N LYS A 99 -16.06 2.88 7.33
CA LYS A 99 -16.27 3.92 8.35
C LYS A 99 -15.02 4.04 9.21
N TYR A 100 -14.49 5.25 9.27
CA TYR A 100 -13.35 5.61 10.10
C TYR A 100 -13.84 6.33 11.35
N ALA A 101 -13.25 6.01 12.51
CA ALA A 101 -13.63 6.67 13.75
C ALA A 101 -12.95 8.04 13.93
N VAL A 102 -11.84 8.27 13.22
CA VAL A 102 -10.99 9.47 13.35
C VAL A 102 -10.55 9.98 11.98
N SER A 103 -10.11 11.23 11.92
CA SER A 103 -9.67 11.83 10.66
C SER A 103 -8.38 11.17 10.12
N PRO A 104 -8.13 11.19 8.80
CA PRO A 104 -6.85 10.78 8.22
C PRO A 104 -5.64 11.48 8.86
N GLU A 105 -5.77 12.76 9.20
CA GLU A 105 -4.73 13.58 9.81
C GLU A 105 -4.44 13.15 11.24
N GLU A 106 -5.47 12.79 12.01
CA GLU A 106 -5.31 12.24 13.36
C GLU A 106 -4.59 10.89 13.33
N ARG A 107 -4.93 10.03 12.36
CA ARG A 107 -4.19 8.78 12.12
C ARG A 107 -2.74 9.04 11.77
N CYS A 108 -2.45 10.04 10.92
CA CYS A 108 -1.07 10.47 10.64
C CYS A 108 -0.34 10.93 11.90
N LYS A 109 -1.01 11.65 12.82
CA LYS A 109 -0.40 12.06 14.09
C LYS A 109 -0.01 10.86 14.96
N ILE A 110 -0.81 9.79 14.99
CA ILE A 110 -0.47 8.55 15.70
C ILE A 110 0.80 7.93 15.08
N ILE A 111 0.86 7.86 13.75
CA ILE A 111 2.01 7.30 13.02
C ILE A 111 3.28 8.09 13.34
N ARG A 112 3.23 9.42 13.29
CA ARG A 112 4.38 10.29 13.62
C ARG A 112 4.85 10.07 15.05
N SER A 113 3.93 10.00 16.00
CA SER A 113 4.26 9.74 17.41
C SER A 113 4.89 8.35 17.60
N ALA A 114 4.35 7.33 16.93
CA ALA A 114 4.92 5.98 16.94
C ALA A 114 6.35 5.95 16.39
N CYS A 115 6.59 6.60 15.25
CA CYS A 115 7.91 6.62 14.62
C CYS A 115 8.93 7.42 15.44
N ALA A 116 8.50 8.53 16.06
CA ALA A 116 9.37 9.36 16.90
C ALA A 116 9.76 8.66 18.22
N ALA A 117 8.85 7.86 18.79
CA ALA A 117 9.10 7.11 20.03
C ALA A 117 9.89 5.81 19.79
N ASP A 118 10.08 5.40 18.54
CA ASP A 118 10.73 4.15 18.17
C ASP A 118 12.23 4.36 17.89
N PRO A 119 13.14 3.73 18.65
CA PRO A 119 14.58 3.92 18.47
C PRO A 119 15.10 3.51 17.08
N GLU A 120 14.51 2.49 16.46
CA GLU A 120 14.91 1.99 15.14
C GLU A 120 14.46 2.96 14.03
N LEU A 121 13.27 3.54 14.17
CA LEU A 121 12.68 4.43 13.17
C LEU A 121 13.07 5.91 13.35
N SER A 122 13.48 6.33 14.55
CA SER A 122 13.82 7.73 14.86
C SER A 122 14.92 8.33 13.98
N ARG A 123 15.75 7.48 13.37
CA ARG A 123 16.86 7.88 12.48
C ARG A 123 16.51 7.76 10.98
N CYS A 124 15.32 7.26 10.66
CA CYS A 124 14.87 7.08 9.28
C CYS A 124 14.12 8.33 8.79
N ALA A 125 14.21 8.61 7.48
CA ALA A 125 13.42 9.65 6.85
C ALA A 125 11.97 9.16 6.65
N ILE A 126 11.12 9.33 7.65
CA ILE A 126 9.73 8.85 7.63
C ILE A 126 8.75 10.01 7.56
N GLU A 127 7.83 9.97 6.59
CA GLU A 127 6.76 10.95 6.45
C GLU A 127 5.38 10.27 6.43
N ALA A 128 4.47 10.74 7.28
CA ALA A 128 3.08 10.29 7.28
C ALA A 128 2.20 11.25 6.46
N HIS A 129 1.49 10.70 5.47
CA HIS A 129 0.67 11.46 4.52
C HIS A 129 -0.77 10.94 4.49
N ALA A 130 -1.74 11.85 4.65
CA ALA A 130 -3.14 11.59 4.36
C ALA A 130 -3.37 11.76 2.87
N VAL A 131 -3.84 10.72 2.19
CA VAL A 131 -4.06 10.74 0.74
C VAL A 131 -5.52 10.45 0.43
N THR A 132 -6.14 11.40 -0.26
CA THR A 132 -7.43 11.20 -0.93
C THR A 132 -7.21 10.70 -2.35
N GLY A 133 -8.03 9.75 -2.80
CA GLY A 133 -7.89 9.12 -4.11
C GLY A 133 -6.86 7.99 -4.16
N PHE A 134 -6.24 7.80 -5.32
CA PHE A 134 -5.40 6.63 -5.59
C PHE A 134 -3.98 6.76 -5.02
N VAL A 135 -3.60 5.84 -4.13
CA VAL A 135 -2.25 5.79 -3.52
C VAL A 135 -1.15 5.69 -4.58
N TRP A 136 -1.36 4.93 -5.67
CA TRP A 136 -0.37 4.82 -6.74
C TRP A 136 -0.09 6.15 -7.46
N ARG A 137 -1.04 7.10 -7.46
CA ARG A 137 -0.80 8.45 -8.01
C ARG A 137 0.14 9.25 -7.11
N PHE A 138 -0.11 9.21 -5.80
CA PHE A 138 0.78 9.83 -4.82
C PHE A 138 2.19 9.22 -4.85
N ALA A 139 2.27 7.89 -4.90
CA ALA A 139 3.53 7.16 -5.01
C ALA A 139 4.34 7.62 -6.24
N ALA A 140 3.68 7.69 -7.40
CA ALA A 140 4.31 8.17 -8.63
C ALA A 140 4.77 9.64 -8.53
N GLN A 141 3.94 10.52 -7.95
CA GLN A 141 4.27 11.93 -7.76
C GLN A 141 5.50 12.13 -6.87
N LYS A 142 5.68 11.26 -5.86
CA LYS A 142 6.83 11.27 -4.95
C LYS A 142 8.03 10.50 -5.47
N GLY A 143 7.94 9.94 -6.69
CA GLY A 143 9.02 9.14 -7.28
C GLY A 143 9.29 7.82 -6.54
N ALA A 144 8.28 7.27 -5.85
CA ALA A 144 8.42 6.01 -5.15
C ALA A 144 8.44 4.84 -6.14
N GLY A 145 9.47 4.01 -6.09
CA GLY A 145 9.63 2.85 -6.98
C GLY A 145 8.99 1.57 -6.44
N LEU A 146 8.56 1.56 -5.17
CA LEU A 146 7.97 0.38 -4.55
C LEU A 146 6.86 0.75 -3.54
N MET A 147 5.82 -0.07 -3.51
CA MET A 147 4.72 0.03 -2.56
C MET A 147 4.67 -1.20 -1.65
N TYR A 148 4.34 -0.98 -0.39
CA TYR A 148 4.21 -2.00 0.64
C TYR A 148 2.82 -1.99 1.26
N ARG A 149 2.33 -3.20 1.56
CA ARG A 149 1.06 -3.45 2.24
C ARG A 149 1.28 -4.55 3.27
N GLY A 150 0.78 -4.37 4.48
CA GLY A 150 0.83 -5.41 5.51
C GLY A 150 -0.36 -6.35 5.39
N ILE A 151 -0.14 -7.67 5.52
CA ILE A 151 -1.19 -8.68 5.62
C ILE A 151 -0.97 -9.52 6.87
N ARG A 152 -2.03 -9.86 7.61
CA ARG A 152 -1.90 -10.73 8.80
C ARG A 152 -1.99 -12.19 8.39
N THR A 153 -3.08 -12.51 7.70
CA THR A 153 -3.29 -13.84 7.12
C THR A 153 -4.03 -13.72 5.80
N TRP A 154 -3.70 -14.60 4.87
CA TRP A 154 -4.41 -14.69 3.59
C TRP A 154 -5.89 -15.02 3.76
N ALA A 155 -6.24 -15.87 4.74
CA ALA A 155 -7.61 -16.24 5.03
C ALA A 155 -8.50 -15.04 5.42
N LYS A 156 -7.95 -14.05 6.14
CA LYS A 156 -8.72 -12.90 6.65
C LYS A 156 -8.63 -11.67 5.75
N ASP A 157 -7.44 -11.35 5.27
CA ASP A 157 -7.17 -10.09 4.57
C ASP A 157 -7.07 -10.28 3.04
N GLY A 158 -6.83 -11.51 2.57
CA GLY A 158 -6.44 -11.81 1.19
C GLY A 158 -7.39 -11.35 0.09
N GLY A 159 -8.71 -11.44 0.32
CA GLY A 159 -9.70 -11.00 -0.67
C GLY A 159 -9.64 -9.50 -0.94
N ALA A 160 -9.59 -8.69 0.13
CA ALA A 160 -9.47 -7.23 0.02
C ALA A 160 -8.12 -6.81 -0.57
N GLU A 161 -7.04 -7.49 -0.19
CA GLU A 161 -5.70 -7.19 -0.71
C GLU A 161 -5.56 -7.55 -2.18
N ARG A 162 -6.11 -8.70 -2.63
CA ARG A 162 -6.14 -9.08 -4.04
C ARG A 162 -6.84 -8.02 -4.88
N PHE A 163 -7.98 -7.51 -4.41
CA PHE A 163 -8.70 -6.45 -5.10
C PHE A 163 -7.86 -5.16 -5.20
N LEU A 164 -7.22 -4.73 -4.12
CA LEU A 164 -6.36 -3.54 -4.12
C LEU A 164 -5.12 -3.69 -5.00
N LEU A 165 -4.53 -4.88 -5.03
CA LEU A 165 -3.42 -5.22 -5.93
C LEU A 165 -3.81 -5.10 -7.40
N THR A 166 -4.99 -5.63 -7.76
CA THR A 166 -5.56 -5.46 -9.10
C THR A 166 -5.73 -3.98 -9.44
N LEU A 167 -6.27 -3.17 -8.50
CA LEU A 167 -6.43 -1.73 -8.72
C LEU A 167 -5.10 -0.99 -8.86
N ASN A 168 -4.08 -1.35 -8.07
CA ASN A 168 -2.74 -0.76 -8.17
C ASN A 168 -1.99 -1.20 -9.44
N THR A 169 -2.39 -2.33 -10.05
CA THR A 169 -1.80 -2.83 -11.29
C THR A 169 -2.48 -2.24 -12.53
N LEU A 170 -3.82 -2.29 -12.57
CA LEU A 170 -4.61 -1.83 -13.71
C LEU A 170 -4.84 -0.32 -13.70
N GLY A 171 -5.00 0.30 -12.53
CA GLY A 171 -5.25 1.72 -12.38
C GLY A 171 -4.20 2.61 -13.05
N PRO A 172 -2.89 2.39 -12.83
CA PRO A 172 -1.84 3.13 -13.51
C PRO A 172 -1.89 3.03 -15.04
N LEU A 173 -2.24 1.86 -15.58
CA LEU A 173 -2.35 1.65 -17.02
C LEU A 173 -3.57 2.36 -17.60
N LEU A 174 -4.76 2.13 -17.01
CA LEU A 174 -6.03 2.60 -17.53
C LEU A 174 -6.29 4.10 -17.27
N LEU A 175 -5.89 4.60 -16.09
CA LEU A 175 -6.20 5.96 -15.62
C LEU A 175 -4.98 6.86 -15.53
N GLY A 176 -3.78 6.31 -15.70
CA GLY A 176 -2.52 7.01 -15.49
C GLY A 176 -1.58 6.98 -16.69
N LEU A 177 -1.91 6.18 -17.72
CA LEU A 177 -1.08 5.90 -18.90
C LEU A 177 0.38 5.66 -18.54
N ARG A 178 0.61 4.86 -17.49
CA ARG A 178 1.95 4.59 -16.95
C ARG A 178 2.09 3.16 -16.45
N LEU A 179 3.33 2.69 -16.36
CA LEU A 179 3.62 1.40 -15.76
C LEU A 179 3.26 1.38 -14.27
N PRO A 180 2.71 0.26 -13.77
CA PRO A 180 2.35 0.13 -12.36
C PRO A 180 3.60 0.09 -11.48
N ILE A 181 3.51 0.73 -10.31
CA ILE A 181 4.53 0.63 -9.27
C ILE A 181 4.33 -0.73 -8.59
N PRO A 182 5.38 -1.59 -8.52
CA PRO A 182 5.23 -2.91 -7.90
C PRO A 182 4.76 -2.79 -6.44
N THR A 183 3.87 -3.70 -6.05
CA THR A 183 3.34 -3.76 -4.68
C THR A 183 3.77 -5.07 -4.03
N VAL A 184 4.39 -4.97 -2.86
CA VAL A 184 4.84 -6.09 -2.04
C VAL A 184 3.92 -6.24 -0.84
N LEU A 185 3.42 -7.45 -0.64
CA LEU A 185 2.69 -7.82 0.57
C LEU A 185 3.69 -8.30 1.62
N VAL A 186 3.61 -7.76 2.82
CA VAL A 186 4.46 -8.14 3.95
C VAL A 186 3.62 -8.88 4.97
N THR A 187 4.02 -10.10 5.33
CA THR A 187 3.33 -10.83 6.39
C THR A 187 3.81 -10.34 7.76
N ALA A 188 2.87 -9.96 8.62
CA ALA A 188 3.18 -9.49 9.97
C ALA A 188 3.75 -10.63 10.85
N PRO A 189 4.53 -10.31 11.90
CA PRO A 189 5.03 -11.32 12.83
C PRO A 189 3.90 -12.11 13.49
N PRO A 190 4.05 -13.43 13.72
CA PRO A 190 3.04 -14.27 14.37
C PRO A 190 2.50 -13.67 15.66
N GLN A 191 3.37 -13.05 16.47
CA GLN A 191 3.06 -12.41 17.74
C GLN A 191 2.10 -11.23 17.60
N THR A 192 1.95 -10.64 16.42
CA THR A 192 1.07 -9.49 16.17
C THR A 192 -0.12 -9.81 15.27
N THR A 193 -0.24 -11.04 14.76
CA THR A 193 -1.32 -11.43 13.83
C THR A 193 -2.73 -11.33 14.45
N HIS A 194 -2.83 -11.52 15.77
CA HIS A 194 -4.07 -11.37 16.52
C HIS A 194 -4.50 -9.91 16.70
N ILE A 195 -3.57 -8.96 16.53
CA ILE A 195 -3.83 -7.53 16.70
C ILE A 195 -4.61 -7.00 15.49
N SER A 196 -5.61 -6.18 15.76
CA SER A 196 -6.37 -5.49 14.72
C SER A 196 -6.80 -4.11 15.17
N SER A 197 -6.90 -3.19 14.22
CA SER A 197 -7.51 -1.88 14.42
C SER A 197 -8.92 -1.97 15.02
N THR A 198 -9.73 -2.96 14.63
CA THR A 198 -11.06 -3.18 15.24
C THR A 198 -10.98 -3.57 16.72
N LEU A 199 -10.07 -4.48 17.09
CA LEU A 199 -9.85 -4.85 18.50
C LEU A 199 -9.43 -3.64 19.34
N ILE A 200 -8.56 -2.79 18.80
CA ILE A 200 -8.09 -1.60 19.50
C ILE A 200 -9.22 -0.59 19.69
N ARG A 201 -10.03 -0.35 18.65
CA ARG A 201 -11.21 0.53 18.75
C ARG A 201 -12.22 0.02 19.78
N ASP A 202 -12.51 -1.28 19.79
CA ASP A 202 -13.43 -1.89 20.76
C ASP A 202 -12.92 -1.79 22.21
N ARG A 203 -11.61 -1.98 22.44
CA ARG A 203 -11.04 -1.83 23.78
C ARG A 203 -11.00 -0.38 24.22
N ALA A 204 -10.60 0.53 23.33
CA ALA A 204 -10.53 1.95 23.61
C ALA A 204 -11.91 2.54 23.94
N SER A 205 -12.96 2.17 23.20
CA SER A 205 -14.33 2.63 23.47
C SER A 205 -14.87 2.16 24.83
N LYS A 206 -14.34 1.04 25.35
CA LYS A 206 -14.64 0.51 26.69
C LYS A 206 -13.73 1.07 27.78
N GLY A 207 -12.82 1.99 27.46
CA GLY A 207 -11.83 2.52 28.41
C GLY A 207 -10.82 1.48 28.92
N LEU A 208 -10.66 0.36 28.22
CA LEU A 208 -9.72 -0.69 28.60
C LEU A 208 -8.29 -0.33 28.15
N THR A 209 -7.31 -0.74 28.94
CA THR A 209 -5.88 -0.62 28.60
C THR A 209 -5.59 -1.29 27.25
N LEU A 210 -4.84 -0.59 26.40
CA LEU A 210 -4.43 -1.01 25.07
C LEU A 210 -3.06 -1.69 25.05
N GLY A 211 -2.31 -1.63 26.15
CA GLY A 211 -0.95 -2.15 26.32
C GLY A 211 -0.53 -3.28 25.37
N GLY A 212 0.62 -3.09 24.72
CA GLY A 212 1.18 -4.04 23.74
C GLY A 212 0.44 -4.10 22.39
N LEU A 213 -0.81 -3.63 22.29
CA LEU A 213 -1.56 -3.60 21.02
C LEU A 213 -1.17 -2.40 20.16
N VAL A 214 -0.73 -1.31 20.79
CA VAL A 214 -0.33 -0.05 20.13
C VAL A 214 1.16 0.22 20.34
N PRO A 215 1.82 0.97 19.45
CA PRO A 215 3.21 1.38 19.63
C PRO A 215 3.46 2.08 20.96
N PRO A 216 4.66 1.94 21.54
CA PRO A 216 5.07 2.71 22.71
C PRO A 216 4.80 4.21 22.53
N GLY A 217 4.33 4.86 23.60
CA GLY A 217 4.03 6.30 23.60
C GLY A 217 2.74 6.72 22.88
N THR A 218 2.03 5.82 22.18
CA THR A 218 0.80 6.18 21.44
C THR A 218 -0.50 5.87 22.18
N GLU A 219 -0.45 5.10 23.27
CA GLU A 219 -1.64 4.67 24.01
C GLU A 219 -2.53 5.84 24.49
N PRO A 220 -2.03 6.91 25.12
CA PRO A 220 -2.87 8.03 25.56
C PRO A 220 -3.56 8.74 24.39
N GLN A 221 -2.91 8.80 23.23
CA GLN A 221 -3.47 9.39 22.02
C GLN A 221 -4.59 8.51 21.45
N CYS A 222 -4.35 7.19 21.36
CA CYS A 222 -5.35 6.23 20.91
C CYS A 222 -6.57 6.20 21.85
N GLN A 223 -6.37 6.14 23.17
CA GLN A 223 -7.48 6.17 24.12
C GLN A 223 -8.34 7.42 23.94
N ARG A 224 -7.73 8.60 23.88
CA ARG A 224 -8.46 9.86 23.71
C ARG A 224 -9.31 9.91 22.43
N LEU A 225 -8.75 9.43 21.32
CA LEU A 225 -9.40 9.51 20.01
C LEU A 225 -10.48 8.45 19.83
N TYR A 226 -10.31 7.25 20.40
CA TYR A 226 -11.21 6.12 20.19
C TYR A 226 -12.09 5.77 21.39
N ALA A 227 -12.02 6.51 22.50
CA ALA A 227 -12.93 6.35 23.65
C ALA A 227 -14.38 6.76 23.33
N ARG A 228 -14.58 7.64 22.35
CA ARG A 228 -15.90 8.10 21.91
C ARG A 228 -16.30 7.30 20.68
N GLY A 229 -16.81 6.09 20.90
CA GLY A 229 -17.43 5.28 19.85
C GLY A 229 -18.66 5.96 19.27
#